data_AF-A0A952UZ57-F1
#
_entry.id   AF-A0A952UZ57-F1
#
_cell.length_a   1.000
_cell.length_b   1.000
_cell.length_c   1.000
_cell.angle_alpha   90.00
_cell.angle_beta   90.00
_cell.angle_gamma   90.00
#
_symmetry.space_group_name_H-M   'P 1'
#
loop_
_entity.id
_entity.type
_entity.pdbx_description
1 polymer ?
#
loop_
_entity_poly.entity_id
_entity_poly.type
_entity_poly.pdbx_seq_one_letter_code
_entity_poly.pdbx_strand_id
1 'polypeptide(L)'
;MARAFGLPCFFLAGLAACAAPRNGGEAASPDAEALLCPELGGNSDPLEANYADTPEANAQIRAFVAAARGLSDVTLEIERRAIDTCRRIRKDIGAPDAPVNAPIDTQCEPVRAAIEKLLKEGVELRIAIAPPRCEDDGARKGRCNSVAGSAGAEAGVLCESQSLVYARCTLPAVSFASSRNADEVVRLGRSLEENLPPMLYADMALGRRLVSNVEQIAVASAKLTSQLKNVGPHGAACVGLAGAVTAKAAERLRVFLAASGALVLSLDPEIVSSAKGPS
;
A
#
# COMPACT_ATOMS: atom_id res chain seq x y z
N MET A 1 -7.85 -29.02 15.88
CA MET A 1 -6.46 -29.21 15.40
C MET A 1 -6.26 -28.31 14.19
N ALA A 2 -5.77 -27.09 14.40
CA ALA A 2 -5.53 -26.12 13.33
C ALA A 2 -4.19 -26.46 12.65
N ARG A 3 -4.24 -26.82 11.36
CA ARG A 3 -3.04 -27.01 10.53
C ARG A 3 -2.57 -25.63 10.08
N ALA A 4 -1.42 -25.21 10.60
CA ALA A 4 -0.69 -24.05 10.09
C ALA A 4 -0.27 -24.35 8.64
N PHE A 5 -0.90 -23.67 7.68
CA PHE A 5 -0.41 -23.61 6.31
C PHE A 5 0.81 -22.68 6.30
N GLY A 6 2.00 -23.27 6.42
CA GLY A 6 3.23 -22.59 6.04
C GLY A 6 3.24 -22.42 4.52
N LEU A 7 2.99 -21.20 4.02
CA LEU A 7 3.25 -20.88 2.63
C LEU A 7 4.77 -20.98 2.38
N PRO A 8 5.21 -21.77 1.39
CA PRO A 8 6.62 -21.81 1.02
C PRO A 8 6.98 -20.50 0.30
N CYS A 9 7.97 -19.77 0.82
CA CYS A 9 8.66 -18.66 0.14
C CYS A 9 9.49 -19.09 -1.09
N PHE A 10 9.06 -20.11 -1.82
CA PHE A 10 9.75 -20.62 -2.99
C PHE A 10 9.06 -20.13 -4.26
N PHE A 11 9.86 -19.52 -5.15
CA PHE A 11 9.56 -18.99 -6.49
C PHE A 11 9.37 -17.48 -6.62
N LEU A 12 10.42 -16.73 -6.27
CA LEU A 12 10.99 -15.72 -7.18
C LEU A 12 12.51 -15.81 -7.08
N ALA A 13 13.08 -16.69 -7.90
CA ALA A 13 14.52 -16.89 -8.02
C ALA A 13 15.11 -15.71 -8.80
N GLY A 14 15.98 -14.93 -8.15
CA GLY A 14 16.87 -14.01 -8.84
C GLY A 14 16.87 -12.56 -8.36
N LEU A 15 16.93 -12.33 -7.04
CA LEU A 15 17.68 -11.24 -6.39
C LEU A 15 17.45 -11.30 -4.87
N ALA A 16 17.84 -12.44 -4.28
CA ALA A 16 18.14 -12.49 -2.86
C ALA A 16 19.53 -11.86 -2.66
N ALA A 17 19.59 -10.52 -2.63
CA ALA A 17 20.58 -9.88 -1.81
C ALA A 17 20.28 -10.33 -0.37
N CYS A 18 21.23 -11.00 0.27
CA CYS A 18 21.13 -11.55 1.60
C CYS A 18 20.63 -10.49 2.61
N ALA A 19 19.31 -10.42 2.81
CA ALA A 19 18.77 -10.09 4.10
C ALA A 19 19.09 -11.30 4.99
N ALA A 20 20.30 -11.31 5.56
CA ALA A 20 20.62 -12.24 6.62
C ALA A 20 19.47 -12.17 7.65
N PRO A 21 18.92 -13.31 8.11
CA PRO A 21 17.90 -13.28 9.14
C PRO A 21 18.52 -12.59 10.36
N ARG A 22 18.16 -11.31 10.57
CA ARG A 22 18.41 -10.61 11.82
C ARG A 22 17.50 -11.25 12.85
N ASN A 23 17.94 -12.41 13.34
CA ASN A 23 17.36 -13.07 14.50
C ASN A 23 17.44 -12.08 15.67
N GLY A 24 16.29 -11.53 16.09
CA GLY A 24 16.15 -10.78 17.33
C GLY A 24 16.66 -9.34 17.33
N GLY A 25 16.85 -8.70 16.17
CA GLY A 25 17.14 -7.26 16.12
C GLY A 25 15.86 -6.47 16.39
N GLU A 26 15.75 -5.91 17.60
CA GLU A 26 14.82 -4.83 17.92
C GLU A 26 14.72 -3.89 16.72
N ALA A 27 13.52 -3.73 16.16
CA ALA A 27 13.32 -2.87 14.99
C ALA A 27 13.94 -1.52 15.34
N ALA A 28 14.99 -1.12 14.61
CA ALA A 28 15.66 0.14 14.84
C ALA A 28 14.59 1.22 15.00
N SER A 29 14.65 1.99 16.10
CA SER A 29 13.66 3.03 16.35
C SER A 29 13.51 3.85 15.06
N PRO A 30 12.29 4.19 14.62
CA PRO A 30 12.07 5.04 13.44
C PRO A 30 12.92 6.32 13.46
N ASP A 31 13.33 6.77 14.65
CA ASP A 31 14.22 7.92 14.85
C ASP A 31 15.64 7.69 14.30
N ALA A 32 16.17 6.47 14.35
CA ALA A 32 17.51 6.15 13.86
C ALA A 32 17.57 6.13 12.33
N GLU A 33 16.48 5.72 11.68
CA GLU A 33 16.35 5.72 10.22
C GLU A 33 16.28 7.17 9.67
N ALA A 34 15.55 8.05 10.37
CA ALA A 34 15.43 9.47 10.00
C ALA A 34 16.77 10.23 10.06
N LEU A 35 17.73 9.78 10.89
CA LEU A 35 19.06 10.40 10.99
C LEU A 35 19.94 10.09 9.77
N LEU A 36 19.74 8.95 9.12
CA LEU A 36 20.56 8.51 7.97
C LEU A 36 20.07 9.09 6.64
N CYS A 37 18.76 9.32 6.53
CA CYS A 37 18.16 9.95 5.36
C CYS A 37 16.98 10.83 5.80
N PRO A 38 17.23 12.08 6.24
CA PRO A 38 16.18 12.98 6.69
C PRO A 38 15.15 13.27 5.59
N GLU A 39 15.50 13.09 4.33
CA GLU A 39 14.61 13.27 3.19
C GLU A 39 13.55 12.18 3.04
N LEU A 40 13.74 11.00 3.67
CA LEU A 40 12.73 9.94 3.72
C LEU A 40 11.72 10.14 4.86
N GLY A 41 12.17 10.59 6.03
CA GLY A 41 11.34 10.70 7.24
C GLY A 41 10.96 12.12 7.66
N GLY A 42 11.60 13.14 7.11
CA GLY A 42 11.45 14.54 7.51
C GLY A 42 10.63 15.40 6.55
N ASN A 43 10.61 16.71 6.77
CA ASN A 43 9.85 17.66 5.94
C ASN A 43 10.62 18.16 4.70
N SER A 44 11.86 17.70 4.47
CA SER A 44 12.66 18.10 3.31
C SER A 44 12.17 17.45 2.02
N ASP A 45 12.24 18.14 0.89
CA ASP A 45 11.91 17.56 -0.42
C ASP A 45 13.10 16.71 -0.93
N PRO A 46 12.93 15.38 -1.12
CA PRO A 46 14.00 14.54 -1.66
C PRO A 46 14.44 14.93 -3.06
N LEU A 47 13.64 15.69 -3.82
CA LEU A 47 14.02 16.18 -5.15
C LEU A 47 15.01 17.35 -5.11
N GLU A 48 15.19 18.00 -3.96
CA GLU A 48 16.09 19.15 -3.79
C GLU A 48 17.44 18.75 -3.16
N ALA A 49 17.54 17.56 -2.57
CA ALA A 49 18.71 17.10 -1.83
C ALA A 49 19.88 16.63 -2.72
N ASN A 50 21.11 16.73 -2.23
CA ASN A 50 22.31 16.26 -2.96
C ASN A 50 22.79 14.92 -2.42
N TYR A 51 22.74 13.89 -3.24
CA TYR A 51 23.12 12.52 -2.90
C TYR A 51 24.41 12.06 -3.57
N ALA A 52 24.75 12.61 -4.73
CA ALA A 52 25.93 12.25 -5.50
C ALA A 52 26.58 13.46 -6.17
N ASP A 53 27.86 13.31 -6.52
CA ASP A 53 28.66 14.37 -7.13
C ASP A 53 28.36 14.55 -8.63
N THR A 54 27.90 13.48 -9.31
CA THR A 54 27.53 13.57 -10.72
C THR A 54 26.04 13.91 -10.87
N PRO A 55 25.69 14.83 -11.79
CA PRO A 55 24.30 15.28 -11.93
C PRO A 55 23.36 14.14 -12.33
N GLU A 56 23.83 13.17 -13.12
CA GLU A 56 23.03 12.02 -13.56
C GLU A 56 22.72 11.08 -12.38
N ALA A 57 23.73 10.69 -11.59
CA ALA A 57 23.52 9.81 -10.45
C ALA A 57 22.68 10.51 -9.38
N ASN A 58 22.92 11.80 -9.15
CA ASN A 58 22.16 12.59 -8.19
C ASN A 58 20.69 12.64 -8.58
N ALA A 59 20.37 12.93 -9.85
CA ALA A 59 19.00 12.95 -10.36
C ALA A 59 18.31 11.58 -10.24
N GLN A 60 19.01 10.48 -10.53
CA GLN A 60 18.45 9.13 -10.40
C GLN A 60 18.15 8.77 -8.93
N ILE A 61 19.04 9.12 -8.00
CA ILE A 61 18.83 8.88 -6.57
C ILE A 61 17.69 9.76 -6.04
N ARG A 62 17.62 11.04 -6.42
CA ARG A 62 16.50 11.93 -6.07
C ARG A 62 15.16 11.35 -6.48
N ALA A 63 15.03 10.93 -7.74
CA ALA A 63 13.81 10.31 -8.25
C ALA A 63 13.45 9.03 -7.47
N PHE A 64 14.44 8.19 -7.17
CA PHE A 64 14.24 6.96 -6.41
C PHE A 64 13.81 7.22 -4.96
N VAL A 65 14.50 8.09 -4.23
CA VAL A 65 14.16 8.44 -2.83
C VAL A 65 12.79 9.10 -2.78
N ALA A 66 12.46 9.97 -3.73
CA ALA A 66 11.15 10.61 -3.84
C ALA A 66 10.02 9.58 -4.12
N ALA A 67 10.27 8.59 -4.97
CA ALA A 67 9.34 7.50 -5.24
C ALA A 67 9.14 6.60 -4.01
N ALA A 68 10.23 6.19 -3.34
CA ALA A 68 10.19 5.35 -2.15
C ALA A 68 9.47 6.04 -0.97
N ARG A 69 9.75 7.33 -0.74
CA ARG A 69 9.01 8.13 0.24
C ARG A 69 7.53 8.18 -0.10
N GLY A 70 7.20 8.50 -1.35
CA GLY A 70 5.81 8.63 -1.75
C GLY A 70 5.01 7.35 -1.60
N LEU A 71 5.62 6.21 -1.90
CA LEU A 71 5.06 4.89 -1.62
C LEU A 71 4.81 4.68 -0.12
N SER A 72 5.77 5.03 0.74
CA SER A 72 5.66 4.91 2.19
C SER A 72 4.52 5.77 2.74
N ASP A 73 4.46 7.04 2.33
CA ASP A 73 3.43 8.00 2.74
C ASP A 73 2.03 7.49 2.38
N VAL A 74 1.83 7.06 1.14
CA VAL A 74 0.54 6.55 0.67
C VAL A 74 0.16 5.25 1.37
N THR A 75 1.12 4.35 1.61
CA THR A 75 0.87 3.10 2.36
C THR A 75 0.40 3.39 3.79
N LEU A 76 1.06 4.34 4.48
CA LEU A 76 0.70 4.75 5.84
C LEU A 76 -0.67 5.46 5.90
N GLU A 77 -0.95 6.35 4.95
CA GLU A 77 -2.26 7.02 4.85
C GLU A 77 -3.38 6.00 4.70
N ILE A 78 -3.17 4.99 3.85
CA ILE A 78 -4.15 3.95 3.58
C ILE A 78 -4.37 3.05 4.79
N GLU A 79 -3.29 2.60 5.43
CA GLU A 79 -3.37 1.80 6.66
C GLU A 79 -4.19 2.55 7.73
N ARG A 80 -3.91 3.84 7.93
CA ARG A 80 -4.65 4.69 8.87
C ARG A 80 -6.13 4.79 8.49
N ARG A 81 -6.44 5.07 7.22
CA ARG A 81 -7.81 5.19 6.73
C ARG A 81 -8.59 3.89 6.89
N ALA A 82 -7.97 2.74 6.64
CA ALA A 82 -8.60 1.44 6.80
C ALA A 82 -8.86 1.11 8.29
N ILE A 83 -7.90 1.40 9.18
CA ILE A 83 -8.10 1.28 10.63
C ILE A 83 -9.27 2.15 11.11
N ASP A 84 -9.33 3.41 10.68
CA ASP A 84 -10.41 4.33 11.06
C ASP A 84 -11.77 3.88 10.52
N THR A 85 -11.81 3.34 9.30
CA THR A 85 -13.01 2.71 8.74
C THR A 85 -13.46 1.51 9.59
N CYS A 86 -12.56 0.59 9.93
CA CYS A 86 -12.91 -0.56 10.77
C CYS A 86 -13.44 -0.14 12.13
N ARG A 87 -12.86 0.91 12.75
CA ARG A 87 -13.36 1.48 14.00
C ARG A 87 -14.77 2.05 13.88
N ARG A 88 -15.08 2.78 12.79
CA ARG A 88 -16.42 3.32 12.53
C ARG A 88 -17.44 2.20 12.36
N ILE A 89 -17.17 1.24 11.47
CA ILE A 89 -18.08 0.11 11.22
C ILE A 89 -18.35 -0.67 12.51
N ARG A 90 -17.28 -0.95 13.28
CA ARG A 90 -17.37 -1.64 14.57
C ARG A 90 -18.27 -0.92 15.56
N LYS A 91 -18.13 0.41 15.66
CA LYS A 91 -18.98 1.24 16.50
C LYS A 91 -20.45 1.18 16.04
N ASP A 92 -20.69 1.27 14.74
CA ASP A 92 -22.05 1.26 14.18
C ASP A 92 -22.77 -0.07 14.43
N ILE A 93 -22.05 -1.20 14.37
CA ILE A 93 -22.62 -2.53 14.64
C ILE A 93 -22.61 -2.92 16.12
N GLY A 94 -22.01 -2.11 17.00
CA GLY A 94 -21.91 -2.40 18.44
C GLY A 94 -20.92 -3.52 18.80
N ALA A 95 -19.88 -3.71 17.98
CA ALA A 95 -18.82 -4.68 18.24
C ALA A 95 -17.77 -4.12 19.24
N PRO A 96 -17.07 -5.00 19.99
CA PRO A 96 -16.15 -4.58 21.05
C PRO A 96 -14.92 -3.84 20.50
N ASP A 97 -14.41 -2.86 21.24
CA ASP A 97 -13.24 -2.09 20.81
C ASP A 97 -11.94 -2.92 20.80
N ALA A 98 -11.18 -2.83 19.71
CA ALA A 98 -9.81 -3.31 19.64
C ALA A 98 -8.84 -2.31 20.30
N PRO A 99 -7.65 -2.75 20.77
CA PRO A 99 -6.64 -1.87 21.33
C PRO A 99 -6.26 -0.75 20.35
N VAL A 100 -6.02 0.47 20.84
CA VAL A 100 -5.80 1.66 19.99
C VAL A 100 -4.63 1.49 19.02
N ASN A 101 -3.60 0.74 19.38
CA ASN A 101 -2.40 0.53 18.56
C ASN A 101 -2.30 -0.89 17.97
N ALA A 102 -3.42 -1.62 17.94
CA ALA A 102 -3.42 -2.95 17.36
C ALA A 102 -3.20 -2.87 15.83
N PRO A 103 -2.52 -3.87 15.22
CA PRO A 103 -2.39 -3.99 13.77
C PRO A 103 -3.76 -4.01 13.09
N ILE A 104 -3.78 -3.65 11.79
CA ILE A 104 -5.02 -3.56 11.02
C ILE A 104 -5.87 -4.84 11.06
N ASP A 105 -5.25 -6.03 11.01
CA ASP A 105 -5.95 -7.31 11.09
C ASP A 105 -6.76 -7.43 12.38
N THR A 106 -6.16 -7.02 13.51
CA THR A 106 -6.81 -7.01 14.82
C THR A 106 -7.87 -5.91 14.93
N GLN A 107 -7.66 -4.75 14.29
CA GLN A 107 -8.65 -3.67 14.28
C GLN A 107 -9.93 -4.06 13.53
N CYS A 108 -9.78 -4.83 12.44
CA CYS A 108 -10.87 -5.21 11.54
C CYS A 108 -11.49 -6.58 11.83
N GLU A 109 -10.88 -7.40 12.69
CA GLU A 109 -11.38 -8.75 13.04
C GLU A 109 -12.83 -8.75 13.56
N PRO A 110 -13.27 -7.83 14.45
CA PRO A 110 -14.66 -7.82 14.92
C PRO A 110 -15.67 -7.55 13.80
N VAL A 111 -15.30 -6.71 12.82
CA VAL A 111 -16.15 -6.42 11.65
C VAL A 111 -16.28 -7.66 10.78
N ARG A 112 -15.17 -8.37 10.53
CA ARG A 112 -15.18 -9.63 9.78
C ARG A 112 -16.05 -10.69 10.47
N ALA A 113 -15.91 -10.84 11.79
CA ALA A 113 -16.71 -11.79 12.56
C ALA A 113 -18.21 -11.48 12.51
N ALA A 114 -18.60 -10.19 12.54
CA ALA A 114 -20.00 -9.78 12.40
C ALA A 114 -20.56 -10.11 11.01
N ILE A 115 -19.80 -9.84 9.93
CA ILE A 115 -20.19 -10.20 8.56
C ILE A 115 -20.34 -11.73 8.45
N GLU A 116 -19.36 -12.50 8.93
CA GLU A 116 -19.42 -13.97 8.91
C GLU A 116 -20.64 -14.52 9.67
N LYS A 117 -21.01 -13.92 10.80
CA LYS A 117 -22.19 -14.30 11.57
C LYS A 117 -23.46 -14.13 10.73
N LEU A 118 -23.64 -12.98 10.08
CA LEU A 118 -24.81 -12.71 9.25
C LEU A 118 -24.89 -13.64 8.03
N LEU A 119 -23.75 -13.94 7.40
CA LEU A 119 -23.68 -14.91 6.31
C LEU A 119 -24.12 -16.30 6.78
N LYS A 120 -23.70 -16.74 7.98
CA LYS A 120 -24.13 -18.02 8.59
C LYS A 120 -25.61 -18.05 8.93
N GLU A 121 -26.23 -16.90 9.21
CA GLU A 121 -27.67 -16.76 9.42
C GLU A 121 -28.48 -16.78 8.11
N GLY A 122 -27.81 -16.86 6.96
CA GLY A 122 -28.42 -16.90 5.64
C GLY A 122 -28.86 -15.53 5.13
N VAL A 123 -28.20 -14.46 5.59
CA VAL A 123 -28.34 -13.13 5.00
C VAL A 123 -27.53 -13.09 3.71
N GLU A 124 -28.20 -12.83 2.58
CA GLU A 124 -27.53 -12.57 1.31
C GLU A 124 -27.14 -11.10 1.26
N LEU A 125 -25.87 -10.82 0.99
CA LEU A 125 -25.34 -9.46 0.83
C LEU A 125 -24.94 -9.33 -0.64
N ARG A 126 -25.52 -8.36 -1.35
CA ARG A 126 -25.07 -8.02 -2.70
C ARG A 126 -24.38 -6.66 -2.66
N ILE A 127 -23.17 -6.60 -3.18
CA ILE A 127 -22.37 -5.38 -3.18
C ILE A 127 -21.96 -5.07 -4.61
N ALA A 128 -22.62 -4.12 -5.27
CA ALA A 128 -22.13 -3.65 -6.56
C ALA A 128 -20.96 -2.68 -6.35
N ILE A 129 -19.83 -2.92 -7.02
CA ILE A 129 -18.62 -2.07 -6.94
C ILE A 129 -18.37 -1.43 -8.30
N ALA A 130 -18.50 -0.11 -8.39
CA ALA A 130 -18.08 0.64 -9.57
C ALA A 130 -16.58 0.99 -9.47
N PRO A 131 -15.75 0.68 -10.49
CA PRO A 131 -14.32 1.01 -10.45
C PRO A 131 -14.07 2.52 -10.30
N PRO A 132 -13.05 2.92 -9.51
CA PRO A 132 -12.70 4.33 -9.37
C PRO A 132 -12.11 4.87 -10.68
N ARG A 133 -12.46 6.11 -11.03
CA ARG A 133 -11.78 6.86 -12.09
C ARG A 133 -10.64 7.61 -11.46
N CYS A 134 -9.44 7.49 -12.04
CA CYS A 134 -8.26 8.14 -11.50
C CYS A 134 -7.67 9.10 -12.52
N GLU A 135 -7.18 10.22 -12.02
CA GLU A 135 -6.43 11.23 -12.76
C GLU A 135 -5.03 11.31 -12.17
N ASP A 136 -4.02 11.24 -13.04
CA ASP A 136 -2.62 11.29 -12.63
C ASP A 136 -2.26 12.66 -12.05
N ASP A 137 -1.35 12.69 -11.07
CA ASP A 137 -0.80 13.96 -10.55
C ASP A 137 0.25 14.51 -11.53
N GLY A 138 -0.24 15.15 -12.60
CA GLY A 138 0.60 15.74 -13.65
C GLY A 138 1.56 16.81 -13.13
N ALA A 139 1.21 17.52 -12.06
CA ALA A 139 2.09 18.51 -11.45
C ALA A 139 3.29 17.85 -10.76
N ARG A 140 3.05 16.77 -10.01
CA ARG A 140 4.13 15.98 -9.39
C ARG A 140 4.99 15.30 -10.44
N LYS A 141 4.38 14.71 -11.48
CA LYS A 141 5.09 14.13 -12.63
C LYS A 141 6.01 15.15 -13.29
N GLY A 142 5.51 16.36 -13.56
CA GLY A 142 6.28 17.45 -14.16
C GLY A 142 7.47 17.86 -13.30
N ARG A 143 7.28 18.01 -11.98
CA ARG A 143 8.38 18.34 -11.05
C ARG A 143 9.45 17.23 -11.04
N CYS A 144 9.05 15.98 -10.89
CA CYS A 144 10.00 14.86 -10.90
C CYS A 144 10.75 14.78 -12.23
N ASN A 145 10.05 14.90 -13.37
CA ASN A 145 10.67 14.87 -14.70
C ASN A 145 11.66 16.02 -14.93
N SER A 146 11.40 17.20 -14.36
CA SER A 146 12.33 18.33 -14.47
C SER A 146 13.67 18.07 -13.79
N VAL A 147 13.67 17.25 -12.73
CA VAL A 147 14.88 16.80 -12.02
C VAL A 147 15.49 15.58 -12.71
N ALA A 148 14.65 14.66 -13.19
CA ALA A 148 15.04 13.41 -13.82
C ALA A 148 15.51 13.55 -15.28
N GLY A 149 15.30 14.70 -15.93
CA GLY A 149 15.58 14.89 -17.36
C GLY A 149 17.03 14.57 -17.77
N SER A 150 17.99 14.65 -16.85
CA SER A 150 19.39 14.25 -17.05
C SER A 150 19.69 12.77 -16.71
N ALA A 151 18.83 12.08 -15.97
CA ALA A 151 19.06 10.72 -15.46
C ALA A 151 18.55 9.60 -16.40
N GLY A 152 17.99 9.96 -17.56
CA GLY A 152 17.55 9.01 -18.57
C GLY A 152 16.20 8.34 -18.28
N ALA A 153 15.88 7.30 -19.05
CA ALA A 153 14.55 6.68 -19.08
C ALA A 153 14.12 6.05 -17.75
N GLU A 154 15.06 5.53 -16.95
CA GLU A 154 14.76 4.86 -15.68
C GLU A 154 14.21 5.82 -14.63
N ALA A 155 14.79 7.02 -14.54
CA ALA A 155 14.27 8.05 -13.67
C ALA A 155 12.88 8.53 -14.13
N GLY A 156 12.63 8.55 -15.45
CA GLY A 156 11.31 8.79 -16.02
C GLY A 156 10.27 7.75 -15.57
N VAL A 157 10.62 6.46 -15.54
CA VAL A 157 9.75 5.40 -15.01
C VAL A 157 9.46 5.60 -13.52
N LEU A 158 10.46 5.94 -12.71
CA LEU A 158 10.26 6.23 -11.28
C LEU A 158 9.34 7.43 -11.07
N CYS A 159 9.49 8.49 -11.87
CA CYS A 159 8.61 9.65 -11.84
C CYS A 159 7.17 9.32 -12.27
N GLU A 160 7.02 8.45 -13.27
CA GLU A 160 5.71 7.94 -13.69
C GLU A 160 5.04 7.20 -12.53
N SER A 161 5.74 6.21 -11.97
CA SER A 161 5.27 5.43 -10.83
C SER A 161 4.89 6.34 -9.66
N GLN A 162 5.72 7.34 -9.34
CA GLN A 162 5.42 8.31 -8.29
C GLN A 162 4.12 9.08 -8.58
N SER A 163 3.91 9.53 -9.81
CA SER A 163 2.68 10.25 -10.16
C SER A 163 1.43 9.39 -10.04
N LEU A 164 1.54 8.10 -10.37
CA LEU A 164 0.46 7.11 -10.24
C LEU A 164 0.15 6.77 -8.78
N VAL A 165 1.16 6.76 -7.92
CA VAL A 165 0.99 6.57 -6.47
C VAL A 165 0.15 7.69 -5.85
N TYR A 166 0.27 8.92 -6.36
CA TYR A 166 -0.50 10.08 -5.91
C TYR A 166 -1.69 10.43 -6.81
N ALA A 167 -2.07 9.55 -7.73
CA ALA A 167 -3.22 9.77 -8.59
C ALA A 167 -4.47 10.01 -7.73
N ARG A 168 -5.27 11.01 -8.10
CA ARG A 168 -6.53 11.30 -7.43
C ARG A 168 -7.58 10.40 -8.04
N CYS A 169 -8.25 9.57 -7.24
CA CYS A 169 -9.39 8.83 -7.74
C CYS A 169 -10.70 9.18 -7.06
N THR A 170 -11.78 9.02 -7.82
CA THR A 170 -13.13 8.97 -7.27
C THR A 170 -13.26 7.75 -6.35
N LEU A 171 -14.08 7.86 -5.30
CA LEU A 171 -14.42 6.70 -4.50
C LEU A 171 -15.27 5.71 -5.31
N PRO A 172 -15.11 4.40 -5.09
CA PRO A 172 -16.00 3.41 -5.69
C PRO A 172 -17.42 3.56 -5.14
N ALA A 173 -18.43 3.45 -5.99
CA ALA A 173 -19.81 3.39 -5.52
C ALA A 173 -20.07 1.99 -4.94
N VAL A 174 -20.72 1.95 -3.79
CA VAL A 174 -21.14 0.74 -3.09
C VAL A 174 -22.65 0.85 -2.89
N SER A 175 -23.39 -0.17 -3.33
CA SER A 175 -24.82 -0.29 -3.03
C SER A 175 -25.08 -1.61 -2.35
N PHE A 176 -25.89 -1.57 -1.29
CA PHE A 176 -26.25 -2.72 -0.48
C PHE A 176 -27.68 -3.17 -0.79
N ALA A 177 -27.86 -4.47 -0.99
CA ALA A 177 -29.18 -5.11 -0.98
C ALA A 177 -29.16 -6.32 -0.05
N SER A 178 -30.21 -6.47 0.74
CA SER A 178 -30.44 -7.65 1.59
C SER A 178 -31.81 -8.25 1.34
N SER A 179 -31.88 -9.58 1.44
CA SER A 179 -33.12 -10.35 1.40
C SER A 179 -33.91 -10.31 2.72
N ARG A 180 -33.34 -9.74 3.81
CA ARG A 180 -33.98 -9.67 5.14
C ARG A 180 -33.96 -8.26 5.72
N ASN A 181 -35.12 -7.80 6.20
CA ASN A 181 -35.27 -6.53 6.91
C ASN A 181 -35.07 -6.68 8.44
N ALA A 182 -33.93 -7.24 8.85
CA ALA A 182 -33.54 -7.19 10.26
C ALA A 182 -32.82 -5.86 10.53
N ASP A 183 -33.16 -5.16 11.63
CA ASP A 183 -32.58 -3.86 11.98
C ASP A 183 -31.04 -3.90 12.02
N GLU A 184 -30.46 -5.01 12.51
CA GLU A 184 -29.00 -5.24 12.55
C GLU A 184 -28.38 -5.28 11.15
N VAL A 185 -29.05 -5.94 10.19
CA VAL A 185 -28.60 -6.06 8.80
C VAL A 185 -28.70 -4.72 8.07
N VAL A 186 -29.79 -3.97 8.28
CA VAL A 186 -29.97 -2.63 7.69
C VAL A 186 -28.90 -1.67 8.22
N ARG A 187 -28.60 -1.74 9.52
CA ARG A 187 -27.57 -0.90 10.15
C ARG A 187 -26.18 -1.24 9.64
N LEU A 188 -25.83 -2.53 9.54
CA LEU A 188 -24.57 -2.94 8.92
C LEU A 188 -24.51 -2.49 7.46
N GLY A 189 -25.57 -2.71 6.68
CA GLY A 189 -25.65 -2.32 5.28
C GLY A 189 -25.36 -0.83 5.07
N ARG A 190 -26.02 0.03 5.84
CA ARG A 190 -25.78 1.48 5.82
C ARG A 190 -24.35 1.84 6.22
N SER A 191 -23.84 1.24 7.30
CA SER A 191 -22.47 1.48 7.75
C SER A 191 -21.45 1.05 6.68
N LEU A 192 -21.70 -0.07 5.99
CA LEU A 192 -20.88 -0.51 4.86
C LEU A 192 -20.99 0.47 3.69
N GLU A 193 -22.18 0.92 3.29
CA GLU A 193 -22.32 1.91 2.21
C GLU A 193 -21.56 3.21 2.50
N GLU A 194 -21.56 3.67 3.76
CA GLU A 194 -20.88 4.90 4.18
C GLU A 194 -19.35 4.72 4.32
N ASN A 195 -18.89 3.56 4.79
CA ASN A 195 -17.50 3.37 5.21
C ASN A 195 -16.67 2.45 4.32
N LEU A 196 -17.31 1.62 3.48
CA LEU A 196 -16.63 0.69 2.56
C LEU A 196 -15.99 1.41 1.37
N PRO A 197 -16.56 2.49 0.77
CA PRO A 197 -15.91 3.15 -0.36
C PRO A 197 -14.47 3.62 -0.10
N PRO A 198 -14.14 4.26 1.05
CA PRO A 198 -12.76 4.58 1.38
C PRO A 198 -11.83 3.36 1.52
N MET A 199 -12.34 2.21 1.97
CA MET A 199 -11.56 0.97 2.13
C MET A 199 -11.36 0.25 0.79
N LEU A 200 -12.39 0.18 -0.04
CA LEU A 200 -12.28 -0.34 -1.41
C LEU A 200 -11.41 0.55 -2.29
N TYR A 201 -11.43 1.87 -2.07
CA TYR A 201 -10.49 2.78 -2.70
C TYR A 201 -9.05 2.41 -2.32
N ALA A 202 -8.79 2.17 -1.03
CA ALA A 202 -7.51 1.66 -0.58
C ALA A 202 -7.16 0.34 -1.30
N ASP A 203 -8.04 -0.66 -1.30
CA ASP A 203 -7.77 -1.95 -1.98
C ASP A 203 -7.49 -1.82 -3.48
N MET A 204 -8.29 -1.02 -4.20
CA MET A 204 -8.16 -0.88 -5.65
C MET A 204 -7.00 0.01 -6.06
N ALA A 205 -6.75 1.10 -5.32
CA ALA A 205 -5.57 1.93 -5.53
C ALA A 205 -4.29 1.11 -5.24
N LEU A 206 -4.30 0.31 -4.16
CA LEU A 206 -3.16 -0.50 -3.75
C LEU A 206 -2.91 -1.73 -4.65
N GLY A 207 -3.96 -2.50 -4.91
CA GLY A 207 -3.81 -3.89 -5.36
C GLY A 207 -3.15 -4.03 -6.72
N ARG A 208 -3.59 -3.26 -7.72
CA ARG A 208 -3.07 -3.41 -9.08
C ARG A 208 -1.96 -2.43 -9.41
N ARG A 209 -2.10 -1.17 -8.99
CA ARG A 209 -1.16 -0.10 -9.37
C ARG A 209 0.07 -0.10 -8.50
N LEU A 210 -0.13 -0.12 -7.18
CA LEU A 210 0.99 -0.04 -6.25
C LEU A 210 1.81 -1.32 -6.25
N VAL A 211 1.23 -2.52 -6.35
CA VAL A 211 2.03 -3.75 -6.47
C VAL A 211 3.00 -3.69 -7.66
N SER A 212 2.50 -3.32 -8.85
CA SER A 212 3.37 -3.20 -10.03
C SER A 212 4.43 -2.10 -9.87
N ASN A 213 4.07 -0.93 -9.33
CA ASN A 213 5.01 0.16 -9.10
C ASN A 213 6.04 -0.17 -8.02
N VAL A 214 5.64 -0.86 -6.96
CA VAL A 214 6.53 -1.33 -5.88
C VAL A 214 7.56 -2.31 -6.41
N GLU A 215 7.16 -3.24 -7.27
CA GLU A 215 8.09 -4.15 -7.94
C GLU A 215 9.08 -3.39 -8.82
N GLN A 216 8.62 -2.40 -9.59
CA GLN A 216 9.49 -1.54 -10.39
C GLN A 216 10.48 -0.74 -9.54
N ILE A 217 10.02 -0.15 -8.44
CA ILE A 217 10.88 0.59 -7.49
C ILE A 217 11.88 -0.37 -6.83
N ALA A 218 11.46 -1.58 -6.45
CA ALA A 218 12.34 -2.58 -5.87
C ALA A 218 13.43 -3.02 -6.85
N VAL A 219 13.09 -3.27 -8.12
CA VAL A 219 14.06 -3.60 -9.17
C VAL A 219 15.01 -2.43 -9.40
N ALA A 220 14.50 -1.19 -9.45
CA ALA A 220 15.32 0.01 -9.57
C ALA A 220 16.31 0.15 -8.41
N SER A 221 15.91 -0.19 -7.18
CA SER A 221 16.79 -0.13 -5.99
C SER A 221 18.00 -1.05 -6.09
N ALA A 222 17.78 -2.29 -6.56
CA ALA A 222 18.86 -3.27 -6.73
C ALA A 222 19.83 -2.83 -7.82
N LYS A 223 19.28 -2.29 -8.93
CA LYS A 223 20.06 -1.77 -10.04
C LYS A 223 20.90 -0.57 -9.63
N LEU A 224 20.30 0.42 -8.96
CA LEU A 224 20.98 1.60 -8.41
C LEU A 224 22.16 1.17 -7.56
N THR A 225 21.94 0.30 -6.57
CA THR A 225 23.00 -0.18 -5.67
C THR A 225 24.22 -0.74 -6.43
N SER A 226 24.01 -1.41 -7.57
CA SER A 226 25.10 -1.94 -8.40
C SER A 226 25.83 -0.90 -9.28
N GLN A 227 25.16 0.18 -9.65
CA GLN A 227 25.67 1.23 -10.54
C GLN A 227 26.36 2.37 -9.77
N LEU A 228 26.07 2.46 -8.48
CA LEU A 228 26.48 3.50 -7.56
C LEU A 228 27.93 3.35 -7.09
N LYS A 229 28.89 3.45 -8.02
CA LYS A 229 30.33 3.47 -7.69
C LYS A 229 30.84 4.85 -7.20
N ASN A 230 30.09 5.93 -7.46
CA ASN A 230 30.49 7.32 -7.21
C ASN A 230 29.45 8.08 -6.36
N VAL A 231 28.78 7.41 -5.43
CA VAL A 231 27.90 8.09 -4.46
C VAL A 231 28.66 8.43 -3.20
N GLY A 232 28.36 9.59 -2.66
CA GLY A 232 28.75 9.91 -1.30
C GLY A 232 28.10 8.94 -0.28
N PRO A 233 28.65 8.84 0.94
CA PRO A 233 28.11 7.98 1.98
C PRO A 233 26.64 8.29 2.30
N HIS A 234 26.23 9.56 2.23
CA HIS A 234 24.84 10.00 2.38
C HIS A 234 23.92 9.37 1.32
N GLY A 235 24.26 9.51 0.04
CA GLY A 235 23.48 8.95 -1.07
C GLY A 235 23.35 7.43 -0.97
N ALA A 236 24.44 6.73 -0.63
CA ALA A 236 24.40 5.29 -0.42
C ALA A 236 23.49 4.88 0.75
N ALA A 237 23.56 5.60 1.88
CA ALA A 237 22.70 5.37 3.04
C ALA A 237 21.22 5.60 2.70
N CYS A 238 20.91 6.71 2.01
CA CYS A 238 19.56 7.03 1.55
C CYS A 238 18.99 6.01 0.58
N VAL A 239 19.77 5.52 -0.39
CA VAL A 239 19.33 4.48 -1.33
C VAL A 239 19.06 3.17 -0.59
N GLY A 240 19.95 2.79 0.33
CA GLY A 240 19.77 1.59 1.16
C GLY A 240 18.50 1.66 2.02
N LEU A 241 18.26 2.79 2.68
CA LEU A 241 17.07 3.00 3.49
C LEU A 241 15.79 3.07 2.65
N ALA A 242 15.81 3.80 1.52
CA ALA A 242 14.69 3.87 0.59
C ALA A 242 14.30 2.48 0.05
N GLY A 243 15.30 1.64 -0.25
CA GLY A 243 15.09 0.24 -0.62
C GLY A 243 14.42 -0.57 0.50
N ALA A 244 14.91 -0.44 1.74
CA ALA A 244 14.32 -1.12 2.90
C ALA A 244 12.87 -0.67 3.19
N VAL A 245 12.61 0.64 3.11
CA VAL A 245 11.26 1.21 3.27
C VAL A 245 10.32 0.70 2.17
N THR A 246 10.78 0.67 0.92
CA THR A 246 10.01 0.11 -0.21
C THR A 246 9.67 -1.36 0.03
N ALA A 247 10.65 -2.17 0.46
CA ALA A 247 10.44 -3.59 0.74
C ALA A 247 9.43 -3.80 1.88
N LYS A 248 9.53 -3.00 2.95
CA LYS A 248 8.58 -3.03 4.08
C LYS A 248 7.18 -2.59 3.65
N ALA A 249 7.06 -1.55 2.83
CA ALA A 249 5.80 -1.13 2.25
C ALA A 249 5.19 -2.25 1.37
N ALA A 250 6.00 -2.89 0.52
CA ALA A 250 5.57 -4.03 -0.29
C ALA A 250 4.96 -5.14 0.56
N GLU A 251 5.62 -5.49 1.68
CA GLU A 251 5.15 -6.54 2.57
C GLU A 251 3.83 -6.16 3.26
N ARG A 252 3.74 -4.93 3.78
CA ARG A 252 2.50 -4.41 4.36
C ARG A 252 1.35 -4.43 3.37
N LEU A 253 1.62 -4.05 2.12
CA LEU A 253 0.63 -4.10 1.06
C LEU A 253 0.17 -5.52 0.76
N ARG A 254 1.08 -6.51 0.73
CA ARG A 254 0.70 -7.92 0.55
C ARG A 254 -0.17 -8.43 1.69
N VAL A 255 0.19 -8.13 2.94
CA VAL A 255 -0.60 -8.49 4.11
C VAL A 255 -1.98 -7.83 4.05
N PHE A 256 -2.04 -6.55 3.74
CA PHE A 256 -3.28 -5.81 3.59
C PHE A 256 -4.18 -6.42 2.50
N LEU A 257 -3.64 -6.67 1.31
CA LEU A 257 -4.37 -7.28 0.19
C LEU A 257 -4.83 -8.71 0.49
N ALA A 258 -4.06 -9.47 1.26
CA ALA A 258 -4.49 -10.79 1.72
C ALA A 258 -5.66 -10.68 2.71
N ALA A 259 -5.60 -9.73 3.64
CA ALA A 259 -6.65 -9.48 4.62
C ALA A 259 -7.94 -8.95 4.00
N SER A 260 -7.83 -7.98 3.09
CA SER A 260 -8.97 -7.38 2.40
C SER A 260 -9.54 -8.28 1.30
N GLY A 261 -8.67 -9.00 0.58
CA GLY A 261 -9.08 -10.00 -0.39
C GLY A 261 -9.94 -11.09 0.25
N ALA A 262 -9.60 -11.55 1.45
CA ALA A 262 -10.44 -12.49 2.20
C ALA A 262 -11.83 -11.90 2.53
N LEU A 263 -11.90 -10.61 2.87
CA LEU A 263 -13.16 -9.92 3.12
C LEU A 263 -14.00 -9.81 1.84
N VAL A 264 -13.41 -9.33 0.74
CA VAL A 264 -14.11 -9.16 -0.54
C VAL A 264 -14.57 -10.51 -1.12
N LEU A 265 -13.72 -11.54 -1.06
CA LEU A 265 -14.07 -12.89 -1.52
C LEU A 265 -15.20 -13.52 -0.68
N SER A 266 -15.34 -13.13 0.59
CA SER A 266 -16.46 -13.58 1.42
C SER A 266 -17.79 -12.91 1.07
N LEU A 267 -17.75 -11.76 0.40
CA LEU A 267 -18.93 -10.93 0.12
C LEU A 267 -19.61 -11.30 -1.20
N ASP A 268 -18.86 -11.75 -2.22
CA ASP A 268 -19.49 -12.23 -3.46
C ASP A 268 -18.51 -13.04 -4.35
N PRO A 269 -18.74 -14.35 -4.56
CA PRO A 269 -17.92 -15.14 -5.50
C PRO A 269 -18.20 -14.81 -6.97
N GLU A 270 -19.35 -14.23 -7.32
CA GLU A 270 -19.70 -13.93 -8.72
C GLU A 270 -19.08 -12.63 -9.24
N ILE A 271 -18.82 -11.65 -8.36
CA ILE A 271 -18.20 -10.37 -8.75
C ILE A 271 -16.77 -10.55 -9.30
N VAL A 272 -16.05 -11.59 -8.85
CA VAL A 272 -14.72 -11.93 -9.38
C VAL A 272 -14.79 -12.34 -10.86
N SER A 273 -15.91 -12.89 -11.32
CA SER A 273 -16.10 -13.31 -12.71
C SER A 273 -16.20 -12.12 -13.68
N SER A 274 -16.78 -10.99 -13.25
CA SER A 274 -17.02 -9.83 -14.10
C SER A 274 -15.84 -8.84 -14.17
N ALA A 275 -14.90 -8.90 -13.22
CA ALA A 275 -13.72 -8.01 -13.19
C ALA A 275 -12.60 -8.39 -14.19
N LYS A 276 -12.81 -9.43 -14.99
CA LYS A 276 -11.96 -9.76 -16.15
C LYS A 276 -12.33 -8.82 -17.29
N GLY A 277 -11.78 -7.60 -17.25
CA GLY A 277 -11.95 -6.62 -18.32
C GLY A 277 -11.51 -7.19 -19.69
N PRO A 278 -12.06 -6.66 -20.80
CA PRO A 278 -11.69 -7.10 -22.14
C PRO A 278 -10.17 -6.93 -22.32
N SER A 279 -9.50 -8.03 -22.65
CA SER A 279 -8.06 -8.06 -22.96
C SER A 279 -7.78 -7.39 -24.30
#